data_AF-A0A3N5G5F9-F1
#
_entry.id   AF-A0A3N5G5F9-F1
#
_cell.length_a   1.000
_cell.length_b   1.000
_cell.length_c   1.000
_cell.angle_alpha   90.00
_cell.angle_beta   90.00
_cell.angle_gamma   90.00
#
_symmetry.space_group_name_H-M   'P 1'
#
loop_
_entity.id
_entity.type
_entity.pdbx_description
1 polymer ?
#
loop_
_entity_poly.entity_id
_entity_poly.type
_entity_poly.pdbx_seq_one_letter_code
_entity_poly.pdbx_strand_id
1 'polypeptide(L)'
;MSHSKRWIVSSPLTPAADAQLEKFPPILRQILFNRGYATDADARAFLRAEAPLDTSPWQMKGMEATVARIFFAIDHDEPIAIYGDYDVDGVTATALLVQTLRALNANVREYIPNRFDEGYGLNTDAL
;
A
#
# COMPACT_ATOMS: atom_id res chain seq x y z
N MET A 1 -9.16 -21.88 28.21
CA MET A 1 -8.06 -22.76 27.77
C MET A 1 -6.82 -21.89 27.58
N SER A 2 -5.73 -22.17 28.30
CA SER A 2 -4.47 -21.44 28.12
C SER A 2 -3.87 -21.81 26.77
N HIS A 3 -3.85 -20.89 25.81
CA HIS A 3 -3.12 -21.11 24.57
C HIS A 3 -1.62 -21.26 24.89
N SER A 4 -1.09 -22.47 24.70
CA SER A 4 0.36 -22.71 24.74
C SER A 4 1.01 -21.90 23.62
N LYS A 5 1.94 -21.00 23.98
CA LYS A 5 2.70 -20.22 22.99
C LYS A 5 3.72 -21.13 22.32
N ARG A 6 3.65 -21.27 21.00
CA ARG A 6 4.65 -21.96 20.19
C ARG A 6 5.71 -20.98 19.71
N TRP A 7 6.94 -21.17 20.16
CA TRP A 7 8.09 -20.40 19.70
C TRP A 7 8.63 -21.04 18.42
N ILE A 8 8.87 -20.21 17.39
CA ILE A 8 9.45 -20.63 16.12
C ILE A 8 10.75 -19.85 15.94
N VAL A 9 11.87 -20.58 15.87
CA VAL A 9 13.19 -20.01 15.62
C VAL A 9 13.44 -20.06 14.11
N SER A 10 13.74 -18.91 13.51
CA SER A 10 14.07 -18.82 12.09
C SER A 10 15.38 -19.53 11.76
N SER A 11 15.53 -19.95 10.50
CA SER A 11 16.74 -20.60 10.02
C SER A 11 17.98 -19.73 10.20
N PRO A 12 19.15 -20.32 10.52
CA PRO A 12 20.39 -19.58 10.63
C PRO A 12 20.83 -19.03 9.25
N LEU A 13 21.52 -17.90 9.30
CA LEU A 13 22.18 -17.26 8.16
C LEU A 13 23.11 -18.26 7.45
N THR A 14 23.01 -18.37 6.13
CA THR A 14 23.91 -19.23 5.35
C THR A 14 25.26 -18.55 5.16
N PRO A 15 26.37 -19.30 5.00
CA PRO A 15 27.69 -18.71 4.74
C PRO A 15 27.71 -17.81 3.50
N ALA A 16 26.97 -18.17 2.46
CA ALA A 16 26.86 -17.37 1.24
C ALA A 16 26.18 -16.02 1.50
N ALA A 17 25.06 -16.01 2.24
CA ALA A 17 24.37 -14.78 2.60
C ALA A 17 25.18 -13.94 3.62
N ASP A 18 25.91 -14.57 4.54
CA ASP A 18 26.77 -13.87 5.50
C ASP A 18 27.88 -13.08 4.79
N ALA A 19 28.54 -13.69 3.80
CA ALA A 19 29.53 -13.02 2.97
C ALA A 19 28.92 -11.84 2.19
N GLN A 20 27.72 -12.01 1.64
CA GLN A 20 27.03 -10.93 0.91
C GLN A 20 26.57 -9.78 1.81
N LEU A 21 26.36 -10.03 3.11
CA LEU A 21 25.88 -9.06 4.08
C LEU A 21 26.99 -8.57 5.02
N GLU A 22 28.26 -8.82 4.69
CA GLU A 22 29.40 -8.54 5.58
C GLU A 22 29.50 -7.08 6.04
N LYS A 23 28.96 -6.14 5.26
CA LYS A 23 28.95 -4.70 5.55
C LYS A 23 27.95 -4.30 6.65
N PHE A 24 27.08 -5.21 7.09
CA PHE A 24 26.10 -4.98 8.15
C PHE A 24 26.54 -5.62 9.48
N PRO A 25 26.08 -5.11 10.65
CA PRO A 25 26.33 -5.76 11.93
C PRO A 25 25.79 -7.21 11.98
N PRO A 26 26.45 -8.16 12.67
CA PRO A 26 26.10 -9.59 12.62
C PRO A 26 24.62 -9.91 12.89
N ILE A 27 24.02 -9.27 13.91
CA ILE A 27 22.61 -9.47 14.24
C ILE A 27 21.69 -8.98 13.11
N LEU A 28 22.05 -7.90 12.44
CA LEU A 28 21.27 -7.34 11.35
C LEU A 28 21.34 -8.25 10.11
N ARG A 29 22.47 -8.89 9.84
CA ARG A 29 22.61 -9.87 8.74
C ARG A 29 21.62 -11.02 8.89
N GLN A 30 21.55 -11.62 10.08
CA GLN A 30 20.62 -12.71 10.39
C GLN A 30 19.16 -12.26 10.22
N ILE A 31 18.85 -11.05 10.68
CA ILE A 31 17.49 -10.47 10.61
C ILE A 31 17.09 -10.17 9.15
N LEU A 32 18.00 -9.62 8.34
CA LEU A 32 17.78 -9.33 6.93
C LEU A 32 17.58 -10.61 6.12
N PHE A 33 18.43 -11.61 6.35
CA PHE A 33 18.30 -12.92 5.73
C PHE A 33 16.96 -13.58 6.05
N ASN A 34 16.51 -13.52 7.31
CA ASN A 34 15.21 -14.05 7.73
C ASN A 34 14.01 -13.32 7.11
N ARG A 35 14.22 -12.09 6.61
CA ARG A 35 13.23 -11.31 5.85
C ARG A 35 13.31 -11.54 4.34
N GLY A 36 14.24 -12.38 3.87
CA GLY A 36 14.43 -12.70 2.45
C GLY A 36 15.48 -11.84 1.74
N TYR A 37 16.21 -10.97 2.46
CA TYR A 37 17.23 -10.11 1.88
C TYR A 37 18.62 -10.71 2.08
N ALA A 38 19.16 -11.35 1.04
CA ALA A 38 20.42 -12.10 1.10
C ALA A 38 21.60 -11.40 0.40
N THR A 39 21.40 -10.22 -0.20
CA THR A 39 22.44 -9.44 -0.88
C THR A 39 22.60 -8.05 -0.27
N ASP A 40 23.79 -7.44 -0.40
CA ASP A 40 24.04 -6.05 0.03
C ASP A 40 23.07 -5.07 -0.67
N ALA A 41 22.77 -5.31 -1.96
CA ALA A 41 21.87 -4.48 -2.74
C ALA A 41 20.43 -4.55 -2.21
N ASP A 42 19.86 -5.76 -2.07
CA ASP A 42 18.48 -5.93 -1.61
C ASP A 42 18.30 -5.44 -0.17
N ALA A 43 19.29 -5.69 0.68
CA ALA A 43 19.28 -5.22 2.06
C ALA A 43 19.29 -3.68 2.15
N ARG A 44 20.10 -3.00 1.33
CA ARG A 44 20.14 -1.53 1.30
C ARG A 44 18.84 -0.95 0.77
N ALA A 45 18.31 -1.52 -0.31
CA ALA A 45 17.05 -1.09 -0.89
C ALA A 45 15.92 -1.17 0.13
N PHE A 46 15.80 -2.30 0.84
CA PHE A 46 14.82 -2.47 1.91
C PHE A 46 15.01 -1.45 3.05
N LEU A 47 16.24 -1.31 3.56
CA LEU A 47 16.52 -0.41 4.69
C LEU A 47 16.30 1.08 4.38
N ARG A 48 16.42 1.45 3.10
CA ARG A 48 16.18 2.82 2.63
C ARG A 48 14.75 3.05 2.15
N ALA A 49 13.89 2.02 2.22
CA ALA A 49 12.55 2.03 1.64
C ALA A 49 12.57 2.45 0.16
N GLU A 50 13.58 2.00 -0.59
CA GLU A 50 13.65 2.21 -2.03
C GLU A 50 12.57 1.36 -2.69
N ALA A 51 11.80 1.96 -3.60
CA ALA A 51 10.80 1.23 -4.38
C ALA A 51 11.51 0.15 -5.21
N PRO A 52 10.92 -1.05 -5.37
CA PRO A 52 11.41 -2.02 -6.33
C PRO A 52 11.50 -1.37 -7.72
N LEU A 53 12.52 -1.73 -8.50
CA LEU A 53 12.80 -1.12 -9.81
C LEU A 53 11.66 -1.28 -10.84
N ASP A 54 10.63 -2.07 -10.54
CA ASP A 54 9.53 -2.42 -11.44
C ASP A 54 8.13 -2.21 -10.81
N THR A 55 7.90 -1.06 -10.17
CA THR A 55 6.55 -0.70 -9.65
C THR A 55 5.92 0.42 -10.46
N SER A 56 5.71 0.20 -11.76
CA SER A 56 4.94 1.13 -12.57
C SER A 56 3.45 1.09 -12.18
N PRO A 57 2.80 2.22 -11.84
CA PRO A 57 1.37 2.25 -11.53
C PRO A 57 0.49 1.71 -12.68
N TRP A 58 0.98 1.81 -13.92
CA TRP A 58 0.30 1.29 -15.12
C TRP A 58 0.15 -0.23 -15.15
N GLN A 59 0.90 -0.96 -14.32
CA GLN A 59 0.75 -2.41 -14.18
C GLN A 59 -0.51 -2.81 -13.39
N MET A 60 -1.15 -1.86 -12.69
CA MET A 60 -2.40 -2.11 -12.00
C MET A 60 -3.52 -2.37 -13.03
N LYS A 61 -4.24 -3.47 -12.83
CA LYS A 61 -5.36 -3.86 -13.70
C LYS A 61 -6.37 -2.72 -13.82
N GLY A 62 -6.61 -2.27 -15.05
CA GLY A 62 -7.59 -1.23 -15.37
C GLY A 62 -7.11 0.21 -15.20
N MET A 63 -5.84 0.44 -14.82
CA MET A 63 -5.32 1.79 -14.54
C MET A 63 -5.52 2.76 -15.71
N GLU A 64 -5.16 2.37 -16.94
CA GLU A 64 -5.32 3.21 -18.13
C GLU A 64 -6.78 3.64 -18.35
N ALA A 65 -7.71 2.69 -18.27
CA ALA A 65 -9.14 2.95 -18.45
C ALA A 65 -9.71 3.84 -17.33
N THR A 66 -9.30 3.61 -16.08
CA THR A 66 -9.71 4.41 -14.93
C THR A 66 -9.22 5.86 -15.06
N VAL A 67 -7.95 6.07 -15.40
CA VAL A 67 -7.38 7.42 -15.58
C VAL A 67 -8.09 8.14 -16.73
N ALA A 68 -8.29 7.48 -17.87
CA ALA A 68 -9.02 8.06 -18.99
C ALA A 68 -10.45 8.46 -18.62
N ARG A 69 -11.17 7.62 -17.86
CA ARG A 69 -12.53 7.92 -17.39
C ARG A 69 -12.60 9.11 -16.44
N ILE A 70 -11.60 9.25 -15.56
CA ILE A 70 -11.52 10.36 -14.62
C ILE A 70 -11.24 11.67 -15.36
N PHE A 71 -10.29 11.68 -16.30
CA PHE A 71 -10.04 12.89 -17.11
C PHE A 71 -11.25 13.28 -17.93
N PHE A 72 -11.96 12.31 -18.53
CA PHE A 72 -13.22 12.59 -19.21
C PHE A 72 -14.24 13.27 -18.28
N ALA A 73 -14.40 12.80 -17.04
CA ALA A 73 -15.30 13.43 -16.06
C ALA A 73 -14.89 14.88 -15.76
N ILE A 74 -13.59 15.12 -15.58
CA ILE A 74 -13.05 16.47 -15.30
C ILE A 74 -13.31 17.41 -16.49
N ASP A 75 -13.00 16.97 -17.71
CA ASP A 75 -13.15 17.80 -18.93
C ASP A 75 -14.61 18.16 -19.22
N HIS A 76 -15.57 17.37 -18.73
CA HIS A 76 -17.01 17.56 -18.93
C HIS A 76 -17.74 18.07 -17.67
N ASP A 77 -17.01 18.45 -16.62
CA ASP A 77 -17.56 18.90 -15.32
C ASP A 77 -18.57 17.90 -14.70
N GLU A 78 -18.34 16.60 -14.92
CA GLU A 78 -19.17 15.56 -14.32
C GLU A 78 -18.89 15.46 -12.81
N PRO A 79 -19.93 15.28 -11.97
CA PRO A 79 -19.73 15.06 -10.54
C PRO A 79 -19.03 13.72 -10.29
N ILE A 80 -17.96 13.76 -9.49
CA ILE A 80 -17.19 12.59 -9.04
C ILE A 80 -17.46 12.37 -7.55
N ALA A 81 -17.83 11.15 -7.18
CA ALA A 81 -17.92 10.75 -5.77
C ALA A 81 -16.79 9.79 -5.43
N ILE A 82 -16.02 10.11 -4.38
CA ILE A 82 -15.03 9.19 -3.79
C ILE A 82 -15.68 8.51 -2.61
N TYR A 83 -16.05 7.25 -2.80
CA TYR A 83 -16.58 6.39 -1.75
C TYR A 83 -15.40 5.69 -1.05
N GLY A 84 -15.12 6.10 0.18
CA GLY A 84 -14.03 5.55 0.99
C GLY A 84 -14.47 4.46 1.97
N ASP A 85 -13.54 4.06 2.81
CA ASP A 85 -13.80 3.25 4.00
C ASP A 85 -13.45 4.01 5.29
N TYR A 86 -14.01 3.58 6.41
CA TYR A 86 -13.88 4.24 7.70
C TYR A 86 -12.55 3.97 8.43
N ASP A 87 -11.73 3.03 7.96
CA ASP A 87 -10.42 2.78 8.54
C ASP A 87 -9.37 3.81 8.07
N VAL A 88 -8.15 3.71 8.63
CA VAL A 88 -7.13 4.74 8.44
C VAL A 88 -6.68 4.80 6.98
N ASP A 89 -6.51 3.66 6.32
CA ASP A 89 -6.18 3.59 4.90
C ASP A 89 -7.32 4.09 4.02
N GLY A 90 -8.57 3.72 4.29
CA GLY A 90 -9.75 4.23 3.57
C GLY A 90 -9.91 5.75 3.66
N VAL A 91 -9.80 6.31 4.87
CA VAL A 91 -9.92 7.76 5.10
C VAL A 91 -8.76 8.52 4.47
N THR A 92 -7.53 8.04 4.63
CA THR A 92 -6.35 8.72 4.07
C THR A 92 -6.31 8.66 2.54
N ALA A 93 -6.68 7.52 1.93
CA ALA A 93 -6.82 7.40 0.49
C ALA A 93 -7.90 8.32 -0.07
N THR A 94 -9.05 8.40 0.60
CA THR A 94 -10.15 9.32 0.22
C THR A 94 -9.68 10.78 0.27
N ALA A 95 -9.02 11.18 1.36
CA ALA A 95 -8.49 12.53 1.49
C ALA A 95 -7.46 12.86 0.40
N LEU A 96 -6.58 11.92 0.04
CA LEU A 96 -5.60 12.09 -1.02
C LEU A 96 -6.25 12.26 -2.39
N LEU A 97 -7.21 11.39 -2.74
CA LEU A 97 -7.92 11.45 -4.02
C LEU A 97 -8.72 12.75 -4.16
N VAL A 98 -9.46 13.13 -3.11
CA VAL A 98 -10.26 14.37 -3.11
C VAL A 98 -9.37 15.59 -3.27
N GLN A 99 -8.25 15.68 -2.54
CA GLN A 99 -7.30 16.80 -2.69
C GLN A 99 -6.69 16.85 -4.10
N THR A 100 -6.31 15.70 -4.65
CA THR A 100 -5.73 15.61 -5.99
C THR A 100 -6.74 16.04 -7.06
N LEU A 101 -7.98 15.52 -7.00
CA LEU A 101 -9.02 15.86 -7.96
C LEU A 101 -9.47 17.32 -7.84
N ARG A 102 -9.58 17.87 -6.63
CA ARG A 102 -9.83 19.30 -6.43
C ARG A 102 -8.72 20.17 -7.02
N ALA A 103 -7.45 19.77 -6.86
CA ALA A 103 -6.33 20.47 -7.49
C ALA A 103 -6.35 20.42 -9.02
N LEU A 104 -7.00 19.40 -9.60
CA LEU A 104 -7.28 19.29 -11.03
C LEU A 104 -8.60 19.97 -11.45
N ASN A 105 -9.24 20.73 -10.56
CA ASN A 105 -10.53 21.42 -10.76
C ASN A 105 -11.73 20.50 -11.00
N ALA A 106 -11.68 19.26 -10.51
CA ALA A 106 -12.83 18.36 -10.59
C ALA A 106 -13.96 18.77 -9.64
N ASN A 107 -15.21 18.59 -10.08
CA ASN A 107 -16.39 18.61 -9.21
C ASN A 107 -16.45 17.31 -8.38
N VAL A 108 -15.78 17.28 -7.23
CA VAL A 108 -15.61 16.06 -6.41
C VAL A 108 -16.18 16.18 -5.00
N ARG A 109 -16.84 15.11 -4.56
CA ARG A 109 -17.34 14.93 -3.18
C ARG A 109 -16.84 13.61 -2.58
N GLU A 110 -16.61 13.61 -1.28
CA GLU A 110 -16.29 12.42 -0.49
C GLU A 110 -17.54 11.78 0.13
N TYR A 111 -17.46 10.48 0.37
CA TYR A 111 -18.39 9.74 1.22
C TYR A 111 -17.61 8.71 2.03
N ILE A 112 -17.76 8.73 3.35
CA ILE A 112 -17.22 7.71 4.26
C ILE A 112 -18.41 7.08 4.98
N PRO A 113 -18.65 5.76 4.84
CA PRO A 113 -19.79 5.11 5.47
C PRO A 113 -19.65 5.10 6.99
N ASN A 114 -20.78 5.19 7.69
CA ASN A 114 -20.80 4.97 9.13
C ASN A 114 -20.61 3.48 9.45
N ARG A 115 -19.51 3.16 10.11
CA ARG A 115 -19.14 1.78 10.50
C ARG A 115 -20.23 1.02 11.23
N PHE A 116 -21.00 1.67 12.10
CA PHE A 116 -21.97 1.02 12.97
C PHE A 116 -23.34 0.87 12.32
N ASP A 117 -23.73 1.87 11.53
CA ASP A 117 -25.07 1.95 10.97
C ASP A 117 -25.13 1.35 9.55
N GLU A 118 -24.07 1.52 8.76
CA GLU A 118 -24.03 1.13 7.34
C GLU A 118 -23.10 -0.06 7.08
N GLY A 119 -22.16 -0.33 7.98
CA GLY A 119 -21.17 -1.39 7.83
C GLY A 119 -20.03 -1.03 6.86
N TYR A 120 -19.46 -2.05 6.20
CA TYR A 120 -18.25 -1.93 5.38
C TYR A 120 -18.56 -1.94 3.88
N GLY A 121 -17.92 -1.02 3.15
CA GLY A 121 -17.97 -0.96 1.69
C GLY A 121 -19.22 -0.30 1.10
N LEU A 122 -19.41 -0.47 -0.20
CA LEU A 122 -20.52 0.09 -0.97
C LEU A 122 -21.84 -0.55 -0.54
N ASN A 123 -22.82 0.29 -0.22
CA ASN A 123 -24.18 -0.13 0.06
C ASN A 123 -25.18 0.62 -0.86
N THR A 124 -26.35 0.02 -1.07
CA THR A 124 -27.38 0.58 -1.95
C THR A 124 -28.06 1.81 -1.39
N ASP A 125 -28.08 1.96 -0.06
CA ASP A 125 -28.75 3.07 0.62
C ASP A 125 -27.95 4.38 0.49
N ALA A 126 -26.64 4.28 0.22
CA ALA A 126 -25.70 5.37 0.03
C ALA A 126 -25.50 5.82 -1.43
N LEU A 127 -26.09 5.11 -2.41
CA LEU A 127 -25.97 5.39 -3.86
C LEU A 127 -27.20 6.11 -4.42
#